data_AF-A0A2U9PAN7-F1
#
_entry.id   AF-A0A2U9PAN7-F1
#
_cell.length_a   1.000
_cell.length_b   1.000
_cell.length_c   1.000
_cell.angle_alpha   90.00
_cell.angle_beta   90.00
_cell.angle_gamma   90.00
#
_symmetry.space_group_name_H-M   'P 1'
#
loop_
_entity.id
_entity.type
_entity.pdbx_description
1 polymer ?
#
loop_
_entity_poly.entity_id
_entity_poly.type
_entity_poly.pdbx_seq_one_letter_code
_entity_poly.pdbx_strand_id
1 'polypeptide(L)'
;MSCVACASLVADRRAVRDRIRDEMAAALPGAGAAELRAACERRLREHTVLEAQRIRLRHSLAAVEVEGRRAAAARRREREMAAKAARRAAPCAECGLPDAAGLYPPCSYARRTGLLVQEAVDLAVAVRADLDDVEQVAQLTAQCEADTRTLIAEVCRRRGGDEAWVSYAAQEIAERIRDERRAAALRRLASSEEAVAEADAAYEAALRQRPRALQAAEAAAEAACRRAAGFLLRSQLGQLRVVRARAAAGRAHRRAA
;
A
#
# COMPACT_ATOMS: atom_id res chain seq x y z
N MET A 1 31.89 24.83 37.53
CA MET A 1 31.01 23.70 37.89
C MET A 1 31.41 22.48 37.06
N SER A 2 31.75 21.37 37.70
CA SER A 2 32.13 20.10 37.02
C SER A 2 30.87 19.37 36.52
N CYS A 3 30.86 18.87 35.29
CA CYS A 3 29.76 18.03 34.79
C CYS A 3 29.82 16.61 35.40
N VAL A 4 28.68 15.91 35.38
CA VAL A 4 28.53 14.56 35.97
C VAL A 4 29.53 13.55 35.39
N ALA A 5 29.83 13.64 34.09
CA ALA A 5 30.80 12.78 33.43
C ALA A 5 32.24 13.04 33.91
N CYS A 6 32.63 14.30 34.07
CA CYS A 6 33.95 14.66 34.61
C CYS A 6 34.11 14.24 36.07
N ALA A 7 33.05 14.37 36.88
CA ALA A 7 33.06 13.92 38.27
C ALA A 7 33.24 12.39 38.37
N SER A 8 32.57 11.63 37.50
CA SER A 8 32.70 10.17 37.43
C SER A 8 34.10 9.72 37.03
N LEU A 9 34.69 10.35 35.99
CA LEU A 9 36.07 10.06 35.58
C LEU A 9 37.10 10.35 36.69
N VAL A 10 36.88 11.41 37.48
CA VAL A 10 37.74 11.72 38.62
C VAL A 10 37.57 10.69 39.74
N ALA A 11 36.34 10.27 40.04
CA ALA A 11 36.06 9.23 41.02
C ALA A 11 36.71 7.89 40.62
N ASP A 12 36.58 7.47 39.36
CA ASP A 12 37.18 6.24 38.84
C ASP A 12 38.71 6.26 38.94
N ARG A 13 39.34 7.38 38.59
CA ARG A 13 40.79 7.56 38.71
C ARG A 13 41.27 7.52 40.16
N ARG A 14 40.48 8.06 41.10
CA ARG A 14 40.78 7.98 42.54
C ARG A 14 40.67 6.55 43.04
N ALA A 15 39.57 5.87 42.71
CA ALA A 15 39.36 4.47 43.10
C ALA A 15 40.47 3.53 42.59
N VAL A 16 40.98 3.74 41.37
CA VAL A 16 42.12 2.99 40.82
C VAL A 16 43.40 3.27 41.61
N ARG A 17 43.68 4.54 41.93
CA ARG A 17 44.84 4.92 42.73
C ARG A 17 44.80 4.35 44.14
N ASP A 18 43.61 4.33 44.75
CA ASP A 18 43.40 3.79 46.09
C ASP A 18 43.63 2.27 46.08
N ARG A 19 43.02 1.56 45.12
CA ARG A 19 43.24 0.13 44.94
C ARG A 19 44.71 -0.25 44.74
N ILE A 20 45.41 0.46 43.85
CA ILE A 20 46.84 0.19 43.61
C ILE A 20 47.68 0.46 44.86
N ARG A 21 47.33 1.48 45.65
CA ARG A 21 48.01 1.78 46.91
C ARG A 21 47.82 0.65 47.93
N ASP A 22 46.60 0.14 48.06
CA ASP A 22 46.27 -0.94 48.97
C ASP A 22 46.95 -2.25 48.53
N GLU A 23 46.96 -2.55 47.23
CA GLU A 23 47.69 -3.69 46.64
C GLU A 23 49.20 -3.62 46.93
N MET A 24 49.82 -2.44 46.79
CA MET A 24 51.27 -2.28 47.04
C MET A 24 51.62 -2.31 48.53
N ALA A 25 50.76 -1.75 49.40
CA ALA A 25 50.95 -1.81 50.85
C ALA A 25 50.86 -3.26 51.38
N ALA A 26 49.98 -4.08 50.81
CA ALA A 26 49.87 -5.50 51.14
C ALA A 26 51.04 -6.33 50.57
N ALA A 27 51.54 -6.01 49.38
CA ALA A 27 52.62 -6.74 48.72
C ALA A 27 54.03 -6.46 49.29
N LEU A 28 54.21 -5.33 49.98
CA LEU A 28 55.51 -4.90 50.52
C LEU A 28 55.39 -4.56 52.02
N PRO A 29 55.16 -5.56 52.89
CA PRO A 29 55.05 -5.31 54.33
C PRO A 29 56.40 -4.83 54.89
N GLY A 30 56.40 -3.69 55.58
CA GLY A 30 57.61 -3.11 56.20
C GLY A 30 58.43 -2.18 55.31
N ALA A 31 58.03 -1.97 54.05
CA ALA A 31 58.68 -1.00 53.17
C ALA A 31 58.52 0.44 53.67
N GLY A 32 59.56 1.26 53.49
CA GLY A 32 59.51 2.68 53.85
C GLY A 32 58.54 3.48 52.97
N ALA A 33 58.07 4.64 53.46
CA ALA A 33 57.09 5.46 52.73
C ALA A 33 57.55 5.90 51.33
N ALA A 34 58.86 6.11 51.14
CA ALA A 34 59.44 6.46 49.83
C ALA A 34 59.42 5.27 48.86
N GLU A 35 59.67 4.06 49.37
CA GLU A 35 59.69 2.81 48.60
C GLU A 35 58.29 2.42 48.15
N LEU A 36 57.29 2.51 49.04
CA LEU A 36 55.88 2.30 48.71
C LEU A 36 55.38 3.31 47.67
N ARG A 37 55.78 4.59 47.77
CA ARG A 37 55.43 5.62 46.80
C ARG A 37 55.99 5.31 45.41
N ALA A 38 57.27 4.95 45.33
CA ALA A 38 57.92 4.58 44.08
C ALA A 38 57.27 3.33 43.45
N ALA A 39 56.89 2.33 44.25
CA ALA A 39 56.17 1.14 43.80
C ALA A 39 54.78 1.48 43.23
N CYS A 40 53.99 2.30 43.96
CA CYS A 40 52.68 2.76 43.50
C CYS A 40 52.76 3.55 42.19
N GLU A 41 53.75 4.45 42.05
CA GLU A 41 53.94 5.23 40.82
C GLU A 41 54.33 4.37 39.62
N ARG A 42 55.19 3.35 39.81
CA ARG A 42 55.50 2.38 38.74
C ARG A 42 54.25 1.64 38.32
N ARG A 43 53.47 1.15 39.28
CA ARG A 43 52.23 0.39 39.02
C ARG A 43 51.15 1.25 38.35
N LEU A 44 51.01 2.52 38.73
CA LEU A 44 50.11 3.48 38.07
C LEU A 44 50.53 3.77 36.63
N ARG A 45 51.84 3.88 36.35
CA ARG A 45 52.36 4.04 35.00
C ARG A 45 52.03 2.82 34.13
N GLU A 46 52.28 1.62 34.63
CA GLU A 46 51.91 0.36 33.96
C GLU A 46 50.40 0.30 33.65
N HIS A 47 49.55 0.59 34.66
CA HIS A 47 48.11 0.61 34.49
C HIS A 47 47.67 1.60 33.41
N THR A 48 48.26 2.81 33.40
CA THR A 48 47.96 3.85 32.40
C THR A 48 48.36 3.41 30.99
N VAL A 49 49.50 2.75 30.83
CA VAL A 49 49.95 2.21 29.53
C VAL A 49 49.00 1.13 29.03
N LEU A 50 48.58 0.20 29.88
CA LEU A 50 47.63 -0.86 29.54
C LEU A 50 46.26 -0.29 29.15
N GLU A 51 45.75 0.69 29.89
CA GLU A 51 44.48 1.36 29.56
C GLU A 51 44.57 2.13 28.23
N ALA A 52 45.67 2.83 27.98
CA ALA A 52 45.89 3.51 26.71
C ALA A 52 45.96 2.52 25.53
N GLN A 53 46.54 1.34 25.72
CA GLN A 53 46.52 0.26 24.72
C GLN A 53 45.10 -0.27 24.47
N ARG A 54 44.32 -0.53 25.53
CA ARG A 54 42.92 -0.97 25.42
C ARG A 54 42.03 0.05 24.73
N ILE A 55 42.22 1.34 25.02
CA ILE A 55 41.51 2.43 24.35
C ILE A 55 41.87 2.46 22.87
N ARG A 56 43.17 2.41 22.53
CA ARG A 56 43.62 2.36 21.12
C ARG A 56 43.02 1.18 20.35
N LEU A 57 43.01 -0.02 20.95
CA LEU A 57 42.40 -1.20 20.34
C LEU A 57 40.88 -1.02 20.14
N ARG A 58 40.17 -0.49 21.14
CA ARG A 58 38.73 -0.19 21.01
C ARG A 58 38.46 0.81 19.88
N HIS A 59 39.27 1.87 19.78
CA HIS A 59 39.14 2.84 18.70
C HIS A 59 39.45 2.23 17.33
N SER A 60 40.49 1.39 17.22
CA SER A 60 40.81 0.75 15.94
C SER A 60 39.71 -0.21 15.49
N LEU A 61 39.14 -1.00 16.42
CA LEU A 61 38.01 -1.89 16.12
C LEU A 61 36.76 -1.11 15.72
N ALA A 62 36.43 -0.04 16.45
CA ALA A 62 35.30 0.82 16.12
C ALA A 62 35.48 1.52 14.76
N ALA A 63 36.70 1.93 14.41
CA ALA A 63 37.00 2.52 13.11
C ALA A 63 36.76 1.52 11.97
N VAL A 64 37.24 0.27 12.12
CA VAL A 64 37.00 -0.80 11.14
C VAL A 64 35.51 -1.09 10.99
N GLU A 65 34.76 -1.14 12.09
CA GLU A 65 33.32 -1.36 12.06
C GLU A 65 32.57 -0.22 11.35
N VAL A 66 32.90 1.04 11.67
CA VAL A 66 32.31 2.22 11.04
C VAL A 66 32.58 2.23 9.54
N GLU A 67 33.82 1.96 9.12
CA GLU A 67 34.17 1.87 7.71
C GLU A 67 33.46 0.71 7.01
N GLY A 68 33.33 -0.45 7.66
CA GLY A 68 32.55 -1.58 7.16
C GLY A 68 31.08 -1.23 6.95
N ARG A 69 30.46 -0.52 7.91
CA ARG A 69 29.08 -0.03 7.82
C ARG A 69 28.92 1.01 6.70
N ARG A 70 29.88 1.93 6.55
CA ARG A 70 29.90 2.95 5.48
C ARG A 70 30.00 2.30 4.11
N ALA A 71 30.93 1.36 3.93
CA ALA A 71 31.10 0.63 2.68
C ALA A 71 29.85 -0.21 2.33
N ALA A 72 29.22 -0.86 3.31
CA ALA A 72 27.98 -1.59 3.09
C ALA A 72 26.82 -0.65 2.71
N ALA A 73 26.72 0.52 3.33
CA ALA A 73 25.72 1.53 2.99
C ALA A 73 25.95 2.10 1.58
N ALA A 74 27.21 2.36 1.19
CA ALA A 74 27.58 2.80 -0.15
C ALA A 74 27.15 1.77 -1.21
N ARG A 75 27.49 0.49 -1.02
CA ARG A 75 27.06 -0.59 -1.93
C ARG A 75 25.54 -0.72 -2.04
N ARG A 76 24.80 -0.54 -0.94
CA ARG A 76 23.33 -0.53 -1.00
C ARG A 76 22.80 0.64 -1.83
N ARG A 77 23.33 1.85 -1.60
CA ARG A 77 22.95 3.04 -2.37
C ARG A 77 23.26 2.88 -3.86
N GLU A 78 24.41 2.33 -4.21
CA GLU A 78 24.78 2.05 -5.61
C GLU A 78 23.78 1.08 -6.26
N ARG A 79 23.44 -0.03 -5.58
CA ARG A 79 22.44 -0.99 -6.05
C ARG A 79 21.06 -0.36 -6.22
N GLU A 80 20.63 0.46 -5.26
CA GLU A 80 19.35 1.16 -5.33
C GLU A 80 19.31 2.17 -6.47
N MET A 81 20.39 2.91 -6.69
CA MET A 81 20.53 3.85 -7.81
C MET A 81 20.52 3.13 -9.15
N ALA A 82 21.26 2.01 -9.29
CA ALA A 82 21.25 1.18 -10.48
C ALA A 82 19.85 0.61 -10.76
N ALA A 83 19.18 0.07 -9.72
CA ALA A 83 17.81 -0.44 -9.87
C ALA A 83 16.81 0.67 -10.23
N LYS A 84 16.98 1.88 -9.68
CA LYS A 84 16.12 3.04 -10.01
C LYS A 84 16.37 3.52 -11.44
N ALA A 85 17.62 3.54 -11.90
CA ALA A 85 17.96 3.86 -13.28
C ALA A 85 17.39 2.82 -14.25
N ALA A 86 17.58 1.53 -13.97
CA ALA A 86 16.99 0.44 -14.76
C ALA A 86 15.46 0.52 -14.81
N ARG A 87 14.80 0.82 -13.69
CA ARG A 87 13.35 1.05 -13.66
C ARG A 87 12.94 2.22 -14.53
N ARG A 88 13.63 3.37 -14.47
CA ARG A 88 13.32 4.55 -15.30
C ARG A 88 13.51 4.28 -16.78
N ALA A 89 14.57 3.55 -17.13
CA ALA A 89 14.89 3.18 -18.51
C ALA A 89 13.97 2.09 -19.09
N ALA A 90 13.16 1.44 -18.25
CA ALA A 90 12.26 0.39 -18.72
C ALA A 90 11.25 0.96 -19.74
N PRO A 91 11.13 0.35 -20.92
CA PRO A 91 10.18 0.80 -21.93
C PRO A 91 8.74 0.58 -21.47
N CYS A 92 7.80 1.29 -22.09
CA CYS A 92 6.38 1.10 -21.85
C CYS A 92 5.97 -0.33 -22.26
N ALA A 93 5.33 -1.06 -21.35
CA ALA A 93 4.87 -2.43 -21.61
C ALA A 93 3.82 -2.53 -22.73
N GLU A 94 3.11 -1.44 -23.06
CA GLU A 94 2.04 -1.44 -24.05
C GLU A 94 2.51 -0.92 -25.42
N CYS A 95 3.14 0.25 -25.46
CA CYS A 95 3.55 0.89 -26.72
C CYS A 95 5.06 0.80 -27.03
N GLY A 96 5.87 0.26 -26.12
CA GLY A 96 7.31 0.11 -26.30
C GLY A 96 8.13 1.41 -26.19
N LEU A 97 7.51 2.55 -25.86
CA LEU A 97 8.21 3.83 -25.71
C LEU A 97 9.36 3.69 -24.70
N PRO A 98 10.62 3.99 -25.07
CA PRO A 98 11.76 3.89 -24.16
C PRO A 98 11.65 4.89 -23.01
N ASP A 99 12.37 4.62 -21.91
CA ASP A 99 12.44 5.51 -20.74
C ASP A 99 11.08 5.86 -20.09
N ALA A 100 10.07 5.00 -20.28
CA ALA A 100 8.70 5.22 -19.80
C ALA A 100 8.43 4.66 -18.40
N ALA A 101 9.48 4.28 -17.67
CA ALA A 101 9.39 3.66 -16.35
C ALA A 101 8.44 2.44 -16.25
N GLY A 102 8.31 1.67 -17.35
CA GLY A 102 7.46 0.48 -17.45
C GLY A 102 6.05 0.71 -17.97
N LEU A 103 5.44 1.89 -17.76
CA LEU A 103 4.14 2.22 -18.34
C LEU A 103 4.00 3.72 -18.56
N TYR A 104 3.93 4.12 -19.84
CA TYR A 104 3.75 5.51 -20.25
C TYR A 104 2.37 6.02 -19.79
N PRO A 105 2.24 7.26 -19.24
CA PRO A 105 0.97 7.71 -18.65
C PRO A 105 -0.24 7.61 -19.59
N PRO A 106 -0.18 7.99 -20.88
CA PRO A 106 -1.27 7.73 -21.84
C PRO A 106 -1.68 6.26 -21.94
N CYS A 107 -0.73 5.33 -21.98
CA CYS A 107 -1.03 3.89 -21.97
C CYS A 107 -1.66 3.45 -20.64
N SER A 108 -1.21 4.00 -19.52
CA SER A 108 -1.82 3.76 -18.20
C SER A 108 -3.29 4.22 -18.16
N TYR A 109 -3.56 5.43 -18.65
CA TYR A 109 -4.91 5.98 -18.72
C TYR A 109 -5.79 5.21 -19.71
N ALA A 110 -5.25 4.81 -20.87
CA ALA A 110 -5.97 3.99 -21.85
C ALA A 110 -6.35 2.62 -21.26
N ARG A 111 -5.41 1.95 -20.57
CA ARG A 111 -5.68 0.68 -19.89
C ARG A 111 -6.74 0.84 -18.80
N ARG A 112 -6.65 1.90 -17.99
CA ARG A 112 -7.64 2.21 -16.96
C ARG A 112 -9.02 2.50 -17.56
N THR A 113 -9.07 3.28 -18.63
CA THR A 113 -10.29 3.56 -19.40
C THR A 113 -10.94 2.27 -19.90
N GLY A 114 -10.15 1.33 -20.44
CA GLY A 114 -10.65 0.03 -20.86
C GLY A 114 -11.35 -0.75 -19.75
N LEU A 115 -10.74 -0.80 -18.55
CA LEU A 115 -11.33 -1.45 -17.37
C LEU A 115 -12.64 -0.76 -16.93
N LEU A 116 -12.65 0.57 -16.89
CA LEU A 116 -13.82 1.35 -16.49
C LEU A 116 -14.99 1.20 -17.47
N VAL A 117 -14.69 1.13 -18.77
CA VAL A 117 -15.69 0.84 -19.80
C VAL A 117 -16.29 -0.55 -19.58
N GLN A 118 -15.46 -1.57 -19.32
CA GLN A 118 -15.95 -2.91 -19.02
C GLN A 118 -16.81 -2.95 -17.75
N GLU A 119 -16.39 -2.29 -16.66
CA GLU A 119 -17.21 -2.16 -15.44
C GLU A 119 -18.55 -1.46 -15.73
N ALA A 120 -18.54 -0.39 -16.50
CA ALA A 120 -19.73 0.35 -16.90
C ALA A 120 -20.67 -0.50 -17.77
N VAL A 121 -20.14 -1.33 -18.66
CA VAL A 121 -20.91 -2.25 -19.49
C VAL A 121 -21.53 -3.35 -18.64
N ASP A 122 -20.77 -3.95 -17.73
CA ASP A 122 -21.26 -5.00 -16.83
C ASP A 122 -22.41 -4.51 -15.97
N LEU A 123 -22.32 -3.29 -15.42
CA LEU A 123 -23.39 -2.67 -14.65
C LEU A 123 -24.67 -2.48 -15.47
N ALA A 124 -24.54 -2.08 -16.75
CA ALA A 124 -25.69 -1.89 -17.63
C ALA A 124 -26.32 -3.21 -18.05
N VAL A 125 -25.50 -4.21 -18.41
CA VAL A 125 -25.96 -5.53 -18.87
C VAL A 125 -26.63 -6.29 -17.73
N ALA A 126 -26.04 -6.29 -16.53
CA ALA A 126 -26.54 -7.04 -15.37
C ALA A 126 -27.99 -6.72 -15.00
N VAL A 127 -28.44 -5.47 -15.24
CA VAL A 127 -29.80 -5.02 -14.88
C VAL A 127 -30.76 -4.94 -16.08
N ARG A 128 -30.28 -5.20 -17.31
CA ARG A 128 -31.08 -5.05 -18.56
C ARG A 128 -31.25 -6.34 -19.33
N ALA A 129 -30.25 -7.23 -19.29
CA ALA A 129 -30.28 -8.48 -20.02
C ALA A 129 -31.06 -9.53 -19.22
N ASP A 130 -31.77 -10.38 -19.94
CA ASP A 130 -32.09 -11.72 -19.49
C ASP A 130 -30.79 -12.52 -19.40
N LEU A 131 -30.39 -12.90 -18.18
CA LEU A 131 -29.12 -13.60 -17.95
C LEU A 131 -29.17 -15.07 -18.33
N ASP A 132 -30.35 -15.62 -18.62
CA ASP A 132 -30.50 -16.98 -19.16
C ASP A 132 -30.32 -17.01 -20.69
N ASP A 133 -30.45 -15.86 -21.35
CA ASP A 133 -30.21 -15.70 -22.79
C ASP A 133 -28.76 -15.24 -23.08
N VAL A 134 -27.90 -16.22 -23.39
CA VAL A 134 -26.49 -16.00 -23.71
C VAL A 134 -26.30 -15.09 -24.94
N GLU A 135 -27.17 -15.19 -25.94
CA GLU A 135 -27.07 -14.42 -27.17
C GLU A 135 -27.43 -12.96 -26.92
N GLN A 136 -28.53 -12.72 -26.18
CA GLN A 136 -28.91 -11.38 -25.75
C GLN A 136 -27.83 -10.74 -24.88
N VAL A 137 -27.23 -11.48 -23.93
CA VAL A 137 -26.10 -10.98 -23.11
C VAL A 137 -24.92 -10.56 -23.99
N ALA A 138 -24.58 -11.35 -25.00
CA ALA A 138 -23.48 -11.03 -25.92
C ALA A 138 -23.78 -9.79 -26.76
N GLN A 139 -24.99 -9.70 -27.33
CA GLN A 139 -25.43 -8.56 -28.13
C GLN A 139 -25.45 -7.27 -27.31
N LEU A 140 -26.07 -7.30 -26.12
CA LEU A 140 -26.14 -6.13 -25.24
C LEU A 140 -24.77 -5.71 -24.74
N THR A 141 -23.86 -6.65 -24.45
CA THR A 141 -22.48 -6.34 -24.08
C THR A 141 -21.77 -5.59 -25.21
N ALA A 142 -21.82 -6.12 -26.44
CA ALA A 142 -21.15 -5.51 -27.60
C ALA A 142 -21.73 -4.12 -27.92
N GLN A 143 -23.06 -4.00 -27.96
CA GLN A 143 -23.73 -2.72 -28.22
C GLN A 143 -23.37 -1.69 -27.15
N CYS A 144 -23.47 -2.06 -25.87
CA CYS A 144 -23.19 -1.14 -24.77
C CYS A 144 -21.73 -0.70 -24.74
N GLU A 145 -20.79 -1.61 -25.07
CA GLU A 145 -19.37 -1.28 -25.18
C GLU A 145 -19.11 -0.28 -26.31
N ALA A 146 -19.70 -0.51 -27.50
CA ALA A 146 -19.59 0.39 -28.65
C ALA A 146 -20.17 1.79 -28.35
N ASP A 147 -21.37 1.85 -27.76
CA ASP A 147 -22.03 3.11 -27.38
C ASP A 147 -21.20 3.88 -26.35
N THR A 148 -20.67 3.18 -25.34
CA THR A 148 -19.83 3.79 -24.30
C THR A 148 -18.56 4.38 -24.88
N ARG A 149 -17.86 3.64 -25.75
CA ARG A 149 -16.65 4.13 -26.41
C ARG A 149 -16.94 5.31 -27.33
N THR A 150 -18.05 5.26 -28.06
CA THR A 150 -18.47 6.36 -28.95
C THR A 150 -18.71 7.63 -28.15
N LEU A 151 -19.44 7.53 -27.03
CA LEU A 151 -19.69 8.65 -26.13
C LEU A 151 -18.39 9.25 -25.56
N ILE A 152 -17.47 8.41 -25.08
CA ILE A 152 -16.16 8.88 -24.57
C ILE A 152 -15.40 9.60 -25.69
N ALA A 153 -15.32 9.00 -26.87
CA ALA A 153 -14.60 9.56 -28.01
C ALA A 153 -15.20 10.91 -28.45
N GLU A 154 -16.53 11.04 -28.49
CA GLU A 154 -17.22 12.30 -28.80
C GLU A 154 -16.91 13.40 -27.80
N VAL A 155 -16.97 13.09 -26.50
CA VAL A 155 -16.68 14.08 -25.45
C VAL A 155 -15.20 14.49 -25.47
N CYS A 156 -14.29 13.54 -25.67
CA CYS A 156 -12.86 13.84 -25.83
C CYS A 156 -12.60 14.71 -27.06
N ARG A 157 -13.20 14.40 -28.22
CA ARG A 157 -13.08 15.22 -29.44
C ARG A 157 -13.53 16.66 -29.22
N ARG A 158 -14.64 16.86 -28.49
CA ARG A 158 -15.15 18.20 -28.17
C ARG A 158 -14.25 18.98 -27.21
N ARG A 159 -13.58 18.30 -26.28
CA ARG A 159 -12.65 18.93 -25.33
C ARG A 159 -11.32 19.31 -25.99
N GLY A 160 -10.88 18.55 -26.99
CA GLY A 160 -9.57 18.74 -27.61
C GLY A 160 -8.41 18.50 -26.64
N GLY A 161 -7.20 18.85 -27.05
CA GLY A 161 -5.97 18.71 -26.27
C GLY A 161 -4.96 17.76 -26.91
N ASP A 162 -3.77 17.67 -26.29
CA ASP A 162 -2.75 16.70 -26.68
C ASP A 162 -3.14 15.26 -26.29
N GLU A 163 -2.38 14.28 -26.75
CA GLU A 163 -2.65 12.85 -26.53
C GLU A 163 -2.73 12.48 -25.03
N ALA A 164 -1.87 13.10 -24.21
CA ALA A 164 -1.84 12.82 -22.78
C ALA A 164 -3.09 13.36 -22.07
N TRP A 165 -3.50 14.58 -22.42
CA TRP A 165 -4.73 15.18 -21.95
C TRP A 165 -5.97 14.40 -22.41
N VAL A 166 -6.02 13.98 -23.68
CA VAL A 166 -7.12 13.18 -24.23
C VAL A 166 -7.25 11.84 -23.50
N SER A 167 -6.12 11.18 -23.23
CA SER A 167 -6.10 9.90 -22.51
C SER A 167 -6.57 10.05 -21.06
N TYR A 168 -6.11 11.09 -20.36
CA TYR A 168 -6.58 11.43 -19.02
C TYR A 168 -8.08 11.75 -19.00
N ALA A 169 -8.53 12.61 -19.93
CA ALA A 169 -9.94 12.98 -20.04
C ALA A 169 -10.84 11.78 -20.33
N ALA A 170 -10.39 10.85 -21.18
CA ALA A 170 -11.11 9.62 -21.48
C ALA A 170 -11.33 8.77 -20.23
N GLN A 171 -10.32 8.67 -19.36
CA GLN A 171 -10.45 7.99 -18.06
C GLN A 171 -11.51 8.67 -17.19
N GLU A 172 -11.40 9.98 -16.97
CA GLU A 172 -12.35 10.73 -16.11
C GLU A 172 -13.80 10.58 -16.59
N ILE A 173 -14.02 10.61 -17.91
CA ILE A 173 -15.34 10.42 -18.49
C ILE A 173 -15.82 8.98 -18.28
N ALA A 174 -14.96 7.98 -18.46
CA ALA A 174 -15.30 6.58 -18.21
C ALA A 174 -15.63 6.32 -16.73
N GLU A 175 -14.91 6.94 -15.79
CA GLU A 175 -15.20 6.87 -14.35
C GLU A 175 -16.60 7.42 -14.05
N ARG A 176 -16.93 8.61 -14.58
CA ARG A 176 -18.26 9.19 -14.43
C ARG A 176 -19.35 8.32 -15.01
N ILE A 177 -19.18 7.77 -16.22
CA ILE A 177 -20.17 6.87 -16.83
C ILE A 177 -20.38 5.62 -15.96
N ARG A 178 -19.28 5.03 -15.45
CA ARG A 178 -19.32 3.86 -14.55
C ARG A 178 -20.09 4.18 -13.27
N ASP A 179 -19.88 5.35 -12.67
CA ASP A 179 -20.58 5.77 -11.44
C ASP A 179 -22.06 6.09 -11.68
N GLU A 180 -22.39 6.77 -12.78
CA GLU A 180 -23.76 7.05 -13.19
C GLU A 180 -24.54 5.76 -13.45
N ARG A 181 -23.93 4.79 -14.16
CA ARG A 181 -24.54 3.49 -14.40
C ARG A 181 -24.70 2.67 -13.13
N ARG A 182 -23.75 2.73 -12.21
CA ARG A 182 -23.88 2.09 -10.89
C ARG A 182 -25.06 2.66 -10.12
N ALA A 183 -25.18 3.98 -10.08
CA ALA A 183 -26.31 4.64 -9.42
C ALA A 183 -27.64 4.31 -10.11
N ALA A 184 -27.69 4.26 -11.44
CA ALA A 184 -28.88 3.87 -12.19
C ALA A 184 -29.27 2.40 -11.94
N ALA A 185 -28.30 1.48 -11.92
CA ALA A 185 -28.51 0.08 -11.61
C ALA A 185 -29.08 -0.10 -10.20
N LEU A 186 -28.49 0.57 -9.19
CA LEU A 186 -28.99 0.52 -7.82
C LEU A 186 -30.41 1.11 -7.69
N ARG A 187 -30.71 2.22 -8.37
CA ARG A 187 -32.08 2.79 -8.38
C ARG A 187 -33.09 1.83 -8.99
N ARG A 188 -32.75 1.20 -10.12
CA ARG A 188 -33.63 0.21 -10.76
C ARG A 188 -33.88 -0.98 -9.85
N LEU A 189 -32.84 -1.49 -9.20
CA LEU A 189 -32.95 -2.63 -8.29
C LEU A 189 -33.63 -2.28 -6.97
N ALA A 190 -33.55 -1.03 -6.50
CA ALA A 190 -34.31 -0.57 -5.33
C ALA A 190 -35.82 -0.60 -5.57
N SER A 191 -36.26 -0.50 -6.82
CA SER A 191 -37.67 -0.63 -7.23
C SER A 191 -38.08 -2.06 -7.60
N SER A 192 -37.22 -3.06 -7.40
CA SER A 192 -37.57 -4.48 -7.60
C SER A 192 -38.50 -4.99 -6.50
N GLU A 193 -39.29 -6.00 -6.81
CA GLU A 193 -40.21 -6.62 -5.85
C GLU A 193 -39.47 -7.14 -4.62
N GLU A 194 -38.30 -7.74 -4.80
CA GLU A 194 -37.48 -8.27 -3.70
C GLU A 194 -36.95 -7.15 -2.79
N ALA A 195 -36.52 -6.01 -3.37
CA ALA A 195 -36.04 -4.88 -2.58
C ALA A 195 -37.17 -4.16 -1.84
N VAL A 196 -38.35 -4.07 -2.44
CA VAL A 196 -39.56 -3.50 -1.80
C VAL A 196 -40.03 -4.40 -0.67
N ALA A 197 -40.11 -5.72 -0.89
CA ALA A 197 -40.52 -6.67 0.15
C ALA A 197 -39.59 -6.64 1.38
N GLU A 198 -38.27 -6.53 1.16
CA GLU A 198 -37.30 -6.39 2.26
C GLU A 198 -37.45 -5.04 2.99
N ALA A 199 -37.77 -3.96 2.26
CA ALA A 199 -38.05 -2.65 2.85
C ALA A 199 -39.31 -2.67 3.73
N ASP A 200 -40.39 -3.26 3.23
CA ASP A 200 -41.66 -3.41 3.94
C ASP A 200 -41.48 -4.28 5.20
N ALA A 201 -40.77 -5.41 5.09
CA ALA A 201 -40.47 -6.26 6.23
C ALA A 201 -39.67 -5.53 7.32
N ALA A 202 -38.69 -4.70 6.92
CA ALA A 202 -37.91 -3.88 7.85
C ALA A 202 -38.75 -2.77 8.50
N TYR A 203 -39.64 -2.13 7.74
CA TYR A 203 -40.59 -1.14 8.23
C TYR A 203 -41.50 -1.72 9.31
N GLU A 204 -42.16 -2.83 9.01
CA GLU A 204 -43.06 -3.54 9.93
C GLU A 204 -42.33 -4.03 11.18
N ALA A 205 -41.11 -4.56 11.02
CA ALA A 205 -40.29 -4.98 12.15
C ALA A 205 -39.93 -3.80 13.08
N ALA A 206 -39.61 -2.63 12.52
CA ALA A 206 -39.32 -1.43 13.29
C ALA A 206 -40.56 -0.91 14.04
N LEU A 207 -41.73 -0.90 13.40
CA LEU A 207 -42.98 -0.50 14.05
C LEU A 207 -43.41 -1.46 15.18
N ARG A 208 -43.21 -2.78 15.01
CA ARG A 208 -43.45 -3.74 16.11
C ARG A 208 -42.61 -3.45 17.35
N GLN A 209 -41.37 -3.00 17.17
CA GLN A 209 -40.49 -2.65 18.29
C GLN A 209 -40.82 -1.27 18.88
N ARG A 210 -41.17 -0.30 18.03
CA ARG A 210 -41.42 1.10 18.41
C ARG A 210 -42.59 1.68 17.61
N PRO A 211 -43.86 1.44 18.02
CA PRO A 211 -45.04 1.76 17.20
C PRO A 211 -45.22 3.24 16.85
N ARG A 212 -44.63 4.15 17.63
CA ARG A 212 -44.74 5.61 17.44
C ARG A 212 -43.55 6.23 16.70
N ALA A 213 -42.54 5.43 16.32
CA ALA A 213 -41.30 5.92 15.74
C ALA A 213 -41.31 5.82 14.20
N LEU A 214 -42.28 6.47 13.55
CA LEU A 214 -42.49 6.39 12.09
C LEU A 214 -41.23 6.74 11.28
N GLN A 215 -40.56 7.86 11.59
CA GLN A 215 -39.31 8.26 10.90
C GLN A 215 -38.18 7.21 11.04
N ALA A 216 -38.11 6.54 12.19
CA ALA A 216 -37.11 5.49 12.39
C ALA A 216 -37.45 4.23 11.58
N ALA A 217 -38.74 3.92 11.42
CA ALA A 217 -39.19 2.83 10.56
C ALA A 217 -38.94 3.13 9.07
N GLU A 218 -39.22 4.35 8.61
CA GLU A 218 -38.89 4.81 7.24
C GLU A 218 -37.40 4.72 6.95
N ALA A 219 -36.55 5.20 7.87
CA ALA A 219 -35.10 5.11 7.73
C ALA A 219 -34.60 3.66 7.71
N ALA A 220 -35.22 2.77 8.50
CA ALA A 220 -34.91 1.34 8.51
C ALA A 220 -35.28 0.69 7.17
N ALA A 221 -36.46 1.00 6.63
CA ALA A 221 -36.95 0.54 5.33
C ALA A 221 -36.03 0.99 4.19
N GLU A 222 -35.67 2.28 4.15
CA GLU A 222 -34.78 2.84 3.13
C GLU A 222 -33.38 2.21 3.20
N ALA A 223 -32.85 1.99 4.42
CA ALA A 223 -31.58 1.30 4.60
C ALA A 223 -31.65 -0.17 4.16
N ALA A 224 -32.76 -0.86 4.43
CA ALA A 224 -32.98 -2.24 4.00
C ALA A 224 -33.08 -2.34 2.47
N CYS A 225 -33.87 -1.46 1.84
CA CYS A 225 -33.98 -1.33 0.39
C CYS A 225 -32.61 -1.13 -0.28
N ARG A 226 -31.79 -0.19 0.22
CA ARG A 226 -30.42 0.03 -0.31
C ARG A 226 -29.52 -1.19 -0.17
N ARG A 227 -29.60 -1.91 0.96
CA ARG A 227 -28.82 -3.14 1.16
C ARG A 227 -29.28 -4.25 0.21
N ALA A 228 -30.58 -4.42 0.04
CA ALA A 228 -31.18 -5.39 -0.87
C ALA A 228 -30.77 -5.11 -2.32
N ALA A 229 -30.94 -3.87 -2.81
CA ALA A 229 -30.50 -3.47 -4.14
C ALA A 229 -29.00 -3.70 -4.35
N GLY A 230 -28.16 -3.39 -3.34
CA GLY A 230 -26.74 -3.67 -3.39
C GLY A 230 -26.39 -5.16 -3.44
N PHE A 231 -27.16 -6.01 -2.75
CA PHE A 231 -27.02 -7.47 -2.81
C PHE A 231 -27.43 -8.02 -4.17
N LEU A 232 -28.60 -7.63 -4.68
CA LEU A 232 -29.10 -8.03 -6.00
C LEU A 232 -28.12 -7.67 -7.10
N LEU A 233 -27.54 -6.45 -7.07
CA LEU A 233 -26.55 -6.03 -8.05
C LEU A 233 -25.31 -6.94 -8.05
N ARG A 234 -24.80 -7.29 -6.86
CA ARG A 234 -23.66 -8.22 -6.76
C ARG A 234 -24.01 -9.62 -7.27
N SER A 235 -25.23 -10.08 -6.98
CA SER A 235 -25.74 -11.38 -7.45
C SER A 235 -25.81 -11.42 -8.99
N GLN A 236 -26.44 -10.42 -9.61
CA GLN A 236 -26.58 -10.32 -11.07
C GLN A 236 -25.21 -10.19 -11.76
N LEU A 237 -24.28 -9.40 -11.21
CA LEU A 237 -22.90 -9.34 -11.72
C LEU A 237 -22.18 -10.69 -11.61
N GLY A 238 -22.44 -11.45 -10.55
CA GLY A 238 -21.93 -12.81 -10.38
C GLY A 238 -22.49 -13.77 -11.44
N GLN A 239 -23.81 -13.74 -11.66
CA GLN A 239 -24.49 -14.53 -12.68
C GLN A 239 -23.99 -14.19 -14.09
N LEU A 240 -23.86 -12.89 -14.43
CA LEU A 240 -23.32 -12.43 -15.70
C LEU A 240 -21.92 -13.01 -15.99
N ARG A 241 -21.05 -13.05 -14.97
CA ARG A 241 -19.70 -13.67 -15.10
C ARG A 241 -19.80 -15.16 -15.39
N VAL A 242 -20.69 -15.88 -14.70
CA VAL A 242 -20.91 -17.32 -14.92
C VAL A 242 -21.42 -17.59 -16.33
N VAL A 243 -22.40 -16.81 -16.80
CA VAL A 243 -22.98 -16.92 -18.15
C VAL A 243 -21.91 -16.72 -19.22
N ARG A 244 -21.08 -15.67 -19.09
CA ARG A 244 -19.98 -15.40 -20.02
C ARG A 244 -18.91 -16.49 -20.00
N ALA A 245 -18.57 -17.02 -18.82
CA ALA A 245 -17.61 -18.12 -18.69
C ALA A 245 -18.11 -19.40 -19.39
N ARG A 246 -19.39 -19.75 -19.20
CA ARG A 246 -20.05 -20.87 -19.89
C ARG A 246 -20.04 -20.69 -21.40
N ALA A 247 -20.38 -19.49 -21.87
CA ALA A 247 -20.36 -19.16 -23.30
C ALA A 247 -18.95 -19.29 -23.91
N ALA A 248 -17.91 -18.87 -23.19
CA ALA A 248 -16.53 -19.01 -23.62
C ALA A 248 -16.09 -20.49 -23.70
N ALA A 249 -16.43 -21.30 -22.70
CA ALA A 249 -16.13 -22.74 -22.69
C ALA A 249 -16.85 -23.49 -23.82
N GLY A 250 -18.12 -23.18 -24.07
CA GLY A 250 -18.89 -23.78 -25.16
C GLY A 250 -18.33 -23.44 -26.56
N ARG A 251 -17.78 -22.23 -26.75
CA ARG A 251 -17.08 -21.84 -27.99
C ARG A 251 -15.73 -22.54 -28.15
N ALA A 252 -15.00 -22.76 -27.06
CA ALA A 252 -13.72 -23.48 -27.11
C ALA A 252 -13.92 -24.94 -27.52
N HIS A 253 -14.98 -25.59 -27.03
CA HIS A 253 -15.29 -26.97 -27.40
C HIS A 253 -15.69 -27.12 -28.87
N ARG A 254 -16.49 -26.20 -29.43
CA ARG A 254 -16.88 -26.20 -30.85
C ARG A 254 -15.73 -25.89 -31.83
N ARG A 255 -14.62 -25.32 -31.36
CA ARG A 255 -13.44 -25.04 -32.18
C ARG A 255 -12.43 -26.20 -32.20
N ALA A 256 -12.57 -27.16 -31.28
CA ALA A 256 -11.68 -28.31 -31.15
C ALA A 256 -12.26 -29.61 -31.74
N ALA A 257 -13.52 -29.59 -32.15
CA ALA A 257 -14.23 -30.65 -32.88
C ALA A 257 -14.29 -30.29 -34.36
#